data_AF-A0A8C7BWP3-F1
#
_entry.id   AF-A0A8C7BWP3-F1
#
_cell.length_a   1.000
_cell.length_b   1.000
_cell.length_c   1.000
_cell.angle_alpha   90.00
_cell.angle_beta   90.00
_cell.angle_gamma   90.00
#
_symmetry.space_group_name_H-M   'P 1'
#
loop_
_entity.id
_entity.type
_entity.pdbx_description
1 polymer ?
#
loop_
_entity_poly.entity_id
_entity_poly.type
_entity_poly.pdbx_seq_one_letter_code
_entity_poly.pdbx_strand_id
1 'polypeptide(L)'
;LIGYGAVLVALAGLLMSLPHFISEPYRYDHTSSGGISLTSKDPRWVGAWWLGFLISAGAVALAAVPYFFFPREMPREKHELRFRRRVLEATASSVSKGEDSPPESLAESQEKQDSLTQIAPDLTVIQFIKVFPRVLLRTLRHPIFLLVVLSQVCMSSMVAGMATFLPKFLERQFSVTASYANLLIGCLTIPSAIVGIVVGGVLVKRLHLGPVRCAILCLLGALFCLLLSLPLFFMGCSTHQIAGISHPPGHLPGPELFTACTEPCFCPLDDFNPVCDPRAHVEYLTPCQAGCTGRALQEALDKSQVFYTNCSCVVGGGPVLAGSCESSCSHLVLPFMLLVSLGASLASLTHTPSFMLILRGVKKEDKTLAVGIQFMLLRVLAWMPSPVIHGSAIDTTCVHWAQSCGRRAVCRYYDHDLFRNRFVGLQVFFKTGSLACFALILAILRQQDKDEGTQVTVPTSGLQQQLLTSGPEKKPEESRV
;
A
#
# COMPACT_ATOMS: atom_id res chain seq x y z
N LEU A 1 1.98 -7.79 -27.61
CA LEU A 1 2.78 -8.08 -26.40
C LEU A 1 2.00 -7.90 -25.08
N ILE A 2 0.98 -7.04 -24.99
CA ILE A 2 0.26 -6.72 -23.73
C ILE A 2 -0.38 -7.96 -23.07
N GLY A 3 -0.97 -8.87 -23.84
CA GLY A 3 -1.58 -10.10 -23.31
C GLY A 3 -0.61 -11.05 -22.59
N TYR A 4 0.68 -11.06 -22.95
CA TYR A 4 1.68 -11.91 -22.29
C TYR A 4 1.91 -11.53 -20.83
N GLY A 5 1.77 -10.24 -20.48
CA GLY A 5 1.88 -9.78 -19.09
C GLY A 5 0.77 -10.38 -18.21
N ALA A 6 -0.46 -10.41 -18.71
CA ALA A 6 -1.58 -11.00 -18.00
C ALA A 6 -1.45 -12.53 -17.88
N VAL A 7 -0.93 -13.20 -18.92
CA VAL A 7 -0.63 -14.64 -18.87
C VAL A 7 0.45 -14.95 -17.84
N LEU A 8 1.51 -14.13 -17.75
CA LEU A 8 2.54 -14.27 -16.72
C LEU A 8 1.97 -14.13 -15.30
N VAL A 9 1.05 -13.18 -15.09
CA VAL A 9 0.36 -13.01 -13.80
C VAL A 9 -0.52 -14.23 -13.48
N ALA A 10 -1.27 -14.75 -14.45
CA ALA A 10 -2.06 -15.96 -14.26
C ALA A 10 -1.18 -17.19 -13.93
N LEU A 11 -0.05 -17.34 -14.63
CA LEU A 11 0.93 -18.38 -14.35
C LEU A 11 1.52 -18.26 -12.94
N ALA A 12 1.83 -17.05 -12.49
CA ALA A 12 2.31 -16.81 -11.12
C ALA A 12 1.25 -17.24 -10.07
N GLY A 13 -0.04 -16.96 -10.31
CA GLY A 13 -1.12 -17.43 -9.45
C GLY A 13 -1.22 -18.95 -9.38
N LEU A 14 -1.07 -19.64 -10.51
CA LEU A 14 -1.01 -21.11 -10.58
C LEU A 14 0.20 -21.65 -9.79
N LEU A 15 1.38 -21.07 -10.00
CA LEU A 15 2.61 -21.45 -9.31
C LEU A 15 2.50 -21.27 -7.79
N MET A 16 1.80 -20.24 -7.32
CA MET A 16 1.56 -20.03 -5.89
C MET A 16 0.67 -21.11 -5.26
N SER A 17 -0.26 -21.68 -6.03
CA SER A 17 -1.13 -22.76 -5.55
C SER A 17 -0.48 -24.15 -5.63
N LEU A 18 0.54 -24.32 -6.48
CA LEU A 18 1.16 -25.60 -6.79
C LEU A 18 1.73 -26.35 -5.57
N PRO A 19 2.42 -25.69 -4.60
CA PRO A 19 2.91 -26.37 -3.42
C PRO A 19 1.80 -27.05 -2.61
N HIS A 20 0.58 -26.52 -2.61
CA HIS A 20 -0.54 -27.06 -1.83
C HIS A 20 -1.14 -28.35 -2.41
N PHE A 21 -0.86 -28.65 -3.68
CA PHE A 21 -1.21 -29.92 -4.31
C PHE A 21 -0.10 -30.97 -4.20
N ILE A 22 1.15 -30.52 -3.99
CA ILE A 22 2.34 -31.38 -3.93
C ILE A 22 2.72 -31.70 -2.48
N SER A 23 2.43 -30.79 -1.53
CA SER A 23 2.73 -30.99 -0.11
C SER A 23 1.79 -32.05 0.49
N GLU A 24 2.35 -32.86 1.40
CA GLU A 24 1.56 -33.71 2.29
C GLU A 24 0.44 -32.92 3.01
N PRO A 25 -0.67 -33.56 3.40
CA PRO A 25 -1.72 -32.89 4.16
C PRO A 25 -1.15 -32.24 5.43
N TYR A 26 -1.57 -31.00 5.70
CA TYR A 26 -1.10 -30.23 6.85
C TYR A 26 -1.22 -31.03 8.16
N ARG A 27 -0.07 -31.37 8.77
CA ARG A 27 -0.03 -31.93 10.13
C ARG A 27 -0.20 -30.81 11.15
N TYR A 28 -1.15 -30.98 12.06
CA TYR A 28 -1.37 -30.08 13.20
C TYR A 28 -0.74 -30.73 14.44
N ASP A 29 0.32 -30.11 14.99
CA ASP A 29 1.16 -30.67 16.09
C ASP A 29 0.45 -30.80 17.46
N HIS A 30 -0.84 -30.49 17.57
CA HIS A 30 -1.60 -30.58 18.83
C HIS A 30 -2.82 -31.50 18.75
N THR A 31 -2.68 -32.66 18.10
CA THR A 31 -3.73 -33.69 18.09
C THR A 31 -3.38 -34.80 19.08
N SER A 32 -4.09 -34.81 20.22
CA SER A 32 -4.27 -36.01 21.04
C SER A 32 -4.76 -37.17 20.16
N SER A 33 -4.27 -38.38 20.42
CA SER A 33 -4.37 -39.62 19.63
C SER A 33 -5.78 -40.20 19.42
N GLY A 34 -6.82 -39.37 19.34
CA GLY A 34 -8.16 -39.73 18.91
C GLY A 34 -8.59 -38.79 17.80
N GLY A 35 -8.64 -39.29 16.55
CA GLY A 35 -8.95 -38.49 15.36
C GLY A 35 -10.20 -37.64 15.54
N ILE A 36 -10.02 -36.33 15.60
CA ILE A 36 -11.11 -35.36 15.65
C ILE A 36 -11.49 -35.04 14.21
N SER A 37 -12.74 -35.30 13.83
CA SER A 37 -13.32 -34.84 12.57
C SER A 37 -13.42 -33.31 12.59
N LEU A 38 -12.39 -32.64 12.09
CA LEU A 38 -12.37 -31.18 11.92
C LEU A 38 -13.50 -30.79 10.95
N THR A 39 -14.57 -30.23 11.49
CA THR A 39 -15.67 -29.67 10.69
C THR A 39 -15.32 -28.24 10.27
N SER A 40 -15.98 -27.71 9.23
CA SER A 40 -15.80 -26.31 8.79
C SER A 40 -16.17 -25.26 9.84
N LYS A 41 -16.72 -25.69 10.97
CA LYS A 41 -17.08 -24.86 12.13
C LYS A 41 -15.99 -24.87 13.23
N ASP A 42 -14.97 -25.72 13.13
CA ASP A 42 -13.84 -25.73 14.09
C ASP A 42 -12.93 -24.52 13.82
N PRO A 43 -12.56 -23.72 14.84
CA PRO A 43 -11.66 -22.57 14.66
C PRO A 43 -10.27 -22.93 14.12
N ARG A 44 -9.88 -24.21 14.17
CA ARG A 44 -8.64 -24.73 13.56
C ARG A 44 -8.78 -25.07 12.08
N TRP A 45 -9.99 -25.01 11.53
CA TRP A 45 -10.24 -25.26 10.11
C TRP A 45 -9.78 -24.08 9.25
N VAL A 46 -8.62 -24.24 8.59
CA VAL A 46 -8.04 -23.21 7.72
C VAL A 46 -8.73 -23.18 6.33
N GLY A 47 -9.43 -24.25 5.95
CA GLY A 47 -10.11 -24.39 4.65
C GLY A 47 -9.17 -24.35 3.44
N ALA A 48 -9.74 -24.40 2.23
CA ALA A 48 -8.99 -24.33 0.97
C ALA A 48 -8.69 -22.88 0.55
N TRP A 49 -8.04 -22.11 1.43
CA TRP A 49 -7.73 -20.68 1.20
C TRP A 49 -6.93 -20.42 -0.09
N TRP A 50 -6.12 -21.39 -0.53
CA TRP A 50 -5.35 -21.35 -1.77
C TRP A 50 -6.22 -21.35 -3.04
N LEU A 51 -7.49 -21.76 -2.95
CA LEU A 51 -8.43 -21.76 -4.08
C LEU A 51 -8.64 -20.34 -4.65
N GLY A 52 -8.50 -19.32 -3.81
CA GLY A 52 -8.57 -17.92 -4.24
C GLY A 52 -7.53 -17.56 -5.31
N PHE A 53 -6.33 -18.16 -5.27
CA PHE A 53 -5.30 -17.94 -6.29
C PHE A 53 -5.69 -18.52 -7.64
N LEU A 54 -6.36 -19.68 -7.67
CA LEU A 54 -6.84 -20.30 -8.90
C LEU A 54 -7.98 -19.49 -9.53
N ILE A 55 -8.94 -19.08 -8.71
CA ILE A 55 -10.08 -18.27 -9.17
C ILE A 55 -9.58 -16.94 -9.73
N SER A 56 -8.66 -16.26 -9.04
CA SER A 56 -8.08 -15.00 -9.52
C SER A 56 -7.21 -15.19 -10.77
N ALA A 57 -6.40 -16.25 -10.85
CA ALA A 57 -5.64 -16.59 -12.06
C ALA A 57 -6.56 -16.83 -13.28
N GLY A 58 -7.64 -17.58 -13.09
CA GLY A 58 -8.66 -17.81 -14.13
C GLY A 58 -9.34 -16.52 -14.57
N ALA A 59 -9.74 -15.67 -13.63
CA ALA A 59 -10.35 -14.37 -13.93
C ALA A 59 -9.40 -13.44 -14.71
N VAL A 60 -8.12 -13.39 -14.32
CA VAL A 60 -7.09 -12.60 -15.04
C VAL A 60 -6.85 -13.16 -16.44
N ALA A 61 -6.81 -14.49 -16.60
CA ALA A 61 -6.66 -15.12 -17.91
C ALA A 61 -7.84 -14.80 -18.84
N LEU A 62 -9.08 -14.81 -18.32
CA LEU A 62 -10.26 -14.40 -19.08
C LEU A 62 -10.22 -12.91 -19.44
N ALA A 63 -9.84 -12.05 -18.49
CA ALA A 63 -9.67 -10.62 -18.74
C ALA A 63 -8.51 -10.29 -19.72
N ALA A 64 -7.57 -11.21 -19.92
CA ALA A 64 -6.48 -11.08 -20.88
C ALA A 64 -6.94 -11.22 -22.35
N VAL A 65 -8.02 -11.97 -22.59
CA VAL A 65 -8.48 -12.34 -23.94
C VAL A 65 -8.70 -11.11 -24.85
N PRO A 66 -9.39 -10.03 -24.43
CA PRO A 66 -9.55 -8.82 -25.25
C PRO A 66 -8.23 -8.15 -25.63
N TYR A 67 -7.19 -8.24 -24.79
CA TYR A 67 -5.90 -7.61 -25.04
C TYR A 67 -5.10 -8.27 -26.17
N PHE A 68 -5.41 -9.53 -26.52
CA PHE A 68 -4.80 -10.19 -27.67
C PHE A 68 -5.32 -9.69 -29.02
N PHE A 69 -6.51 -9.08 -29.03
CA PHE A 69 -7.11 -8.51 -30.25
C PHE A 69 -6.63 -7.07 -30.53
N PHE A 70 -5.83 -6.47 -29.65
CA PHE A 70 -5.24 -5.17 -29.93
C PHE A 70 -4.14 -5.27 -31.01
N PRO A 71 -4.13 -4.36 -32.01
CA PRO A 71 -3.11 -4.36 -33.05
C PRO A 71 -1.72 -4.19 -32.46
N ARG A 72 -0.73 -4.88 -33.04
CA ARG A 72 0.67 -4.88 -32.54
C ARG A 72 1.30 -3.48 -32.51
N GLU A 73 0.84 -2.57 -33.36
CA GLU A 73 1.30 -1.19 -33.46
C GLU A 73 0.10 -0.23 -33.51
N MET A 74 0.16 0.86 -32.76
CA MET A 74 -0.86 1.93 -32.81
C MET A 74 -0.61 2.80 -34.06
N PRO A 75 -1.57 2.96 -35.00
CA PRO A 75 -1.37 3.69 -36.25
C PRO A 75 -0.90 5.15 -36.07
N ARG A 76 -1.35 5.80 -34.99
CA ARG A 76 -0.97 7.19 -34.63
C ARG A 76 0.51 7.33 -34.31
N GLU A 77 1.09 6.37 -33.61
CA GLU A 77 2.50 6.39 -33.20
C GLU A 77 3.41 6.25 -34.42
N LYS A 78 3.03 5.41 -35.39
CA LYS A 78 3.72 5.27 -36.69
C LYS A 78 3.68 6.56 -37.51
N HIS A 79 2.59 7.34 -37.42
CA HIS A 79 2.49 8.63 -38.10
C HIS A 79 3.35 9.70 -37.41
N GLU A 80 3.33 9.77 -36.08
CA GLU A 80 4.12 10.74 -35.29
C GLU A 80 5.64 10.46 -35.40
N LEU A 81 6.04 9.19 -35.37
CA LEU A 81 7.44 8.76 -35.58
C LEU A 81 7.92 9.04 -37.01
N ARG A 82 7.09 8.75 -38.03
CA ARG A 82 7.43 9.09 -39.43
C ARG A 82 7.51 10.59 -39.66
N PHE A 83 6.61 11.37 -39.06
CA PHE A 83 6.64 12.83 -39.11
C PHE A 83 7.92 13.37 -38.46
N ARG A 84 8.26 12.92 -37.25
CA ARG A 84 9.53 13.30 -36.59
C ARG A 84 10.75 12.91 -37.41
N ARG A 85 10.76 11.72 -37.99
CA ARG A 85 11.85 11.26 -38.86
C ARG A 85 12.01 12.17 -40.08
N ARG A 86 10.92 12.53 -40.75
CA ARG A 86 10.95 13.49 -41.88
C ARG A 86 11.42 14.88 -41.47
N VAL A 87 11.01 15.38 -40.29
CA VAL A 87 11.46 16.68 -39.78
C VAL A 87 12.96 16.66 -39.45
N LEU A 88 13.46 15.58 -38.84
CA LEU A 88 14.89 15.39 -38.57
C LEU A 88 15.72 15.27 -39.86
N GLU A 89 15.23 14.51 -40.84
CA GLU A 89 15.85 14.39 -42.18
C GLU A 89 15.85 15.74 -42.93
N ALA A 90 14.79 16.53 -42.81
CA ALA A 90 14.72 17.88 -43.37
C ALA A 90 15.71 18.86 -42.69
N THR A 91 15.87 18.74 -41.37
CA THR A 91 16.80 19.58 -40.59
C THR A 91 18.26 19.18 -40.83
N ALA A 92 18.53 17.89 -41.07
CA ALA A 92 19.85 17.39 -41.43
C ALA A 92 20.25 17.76 -42.87
N SER A 93 19.30 17.75 -43.81
CA SER A 93 19.55 18.11 -45.21
C SER A 93 19.70 19.62 -45.44
N SER A 94 19.14 20.48 -44.58
CA SER A 94 19.36 21.93 -44.64
C SER A 94 20.76 22.39 -44.19
N VAL A 95 21.53 21.51 -43.51
CA VAL A 95 22.91 21.81 -43.09
C VAL A 95 23.94 21.40 -44.16
N SER A 96 23.53 20.65 -45.19
CA SER A 96 24.45 20.10 -46.20
C SER A 96 24.47 20.88 -47.54
N LYS A 97 23.74 21.99 -47.68
CA LYS A 97 23.76 22.84 -48.89
C LYS A 97 24.47 24.16 -48.62
N GLY A 98 25.78 24.10 -48.48
CA GLY A 98 26.66 25.25 -48.46
C GLY A 98 28.11 24.78 -48.48
N GLU A 99 28.85 25.24 -49.49
CA GLU A 99 30.31 25.14 -49.72
C GLU A 99 30.84 23.96 -50.55
N ASP A 100 31.21 24.31 -51.79
CA ASP A 100 32.20 23.65 -52.64
C ASP A 100 33.62 23.83 -52.06
N SER A 101 34.42 22.74 -51.98
CA SER A 101 35.89 22.64 -52.23
C SER A 101 36.55 21.43 -51.51
N PRO A 102 37.52 20.70 -52.11
CA PRO A 102 38.20 19.54 -51.51
C PRO A 102 39.70 19.83 -51.18
N PRO A 103 40.55 18.85 -50.79
CA PRO A 103 40.74 18.37 -49.42
C PRO A 103 42.21 18.43 -48.94
N GLU A 104 42.48 18.56 -47.64
CA GLU A 104 43.78 18.11 -47.10
C GLU A 104 43.70 17.69 -45.62
N SER A 105 44.32 16.55 -45.36
CA SER A 105 44.38 15.79 -44.11
C SER A 105 45.46 16.32 -43.17
N LEU A 106 45.19 16.33 -41.85
CA LEU A 106 45.88 15.52 -40.83
C LEU A 106 45.37 15.92 -39.43
N ALA A 107 45.28 14.91 -38.57
CA ALA A 107 44.59 14.83 -37.29
C ALA A 107 44.94 15.92 -36.25
N GLU A 108 43.93 16.41 -35.53
CA GLU A 108 43.76 16.21 -34.07
C GLU A 108 42.54 17.00 -33.53
N SER A 109 41.47 16.29 -33.12
CA SER A 109 40.48 16.74 -32.13
C SER A 109 39.39 15.66 -31.93
N GLN A 110 39.62 14.73 -31.00
CA GLN A 110 38.55 13.88 -30.44
C GLN A 110 37.83 14.63 -29.31
N GLU A 111 37.11 15.70 -29.67
CA GLU A 111 36.09 16.35 -28.83
C GLU A 111 34.89 16.70 -29.72
N LYS A 112 34.18 15.66 -30.19
CA LYS A 112 32.86 15.83 -30.81
C LYS A 112 32.03 14.56 -30.68
N GLN A 113 31.80 14.17 -29.44
CA GLN A 113 30.89 13.09 -29.07
C GLN A 113 29.67 13.65 -28.36
N ASP A 114 28.93 14.57 -29.00
CA ASP A 114 27.71 15.10 -28.38
C ASP A 114 26.58 15.51 -29.34
N SER A 115 26.58 15.06 -30.61
CA SER A 115 25.53 15.50 -31.53
C SER A 115 25.08 14.52 -32.60
N LEU A 116 25.12 13.19 -32.38
CA LEU A 116 24.48 12.25 -33.32
C LEU A 116 24.11 10.87 -32.73
N THR A 117 23.36 10.81 -31.62
CA THR A 117 22.70 9.55 -31.20
C THR A 117 21.34 9.82 -30.57
N GLN A 118 20.35 10.16 -31.40
CA GLN A 118 18.93 10.01 -31.07
C GLN A 118 18.15 9.52 -32.30
N ILE A 119 18.64 8.44 -32.90
CA ILE A 119 17.83 7.56 -33.75
C ILE A 119 17.48 6.38 -32.85
N ALA A 120 16.19 6.16 -32.59
CA ALA A 120 15.71 5.07 -31.74
C ALA A 120 16.41 3.75 -32.10
N PRO A 121 17.27 3.19 -31.24
CA PRO A 121 17.77 1.86 -31.45
C PRO A 121 16.88 0.90 -30.65
N ASP A 122 16.64 -0.28 -31.20
CA ASP A 122 16.38 -1.47 -30.41
C ASP A 122 17.59 -1.65 -29.47
N LEU A 123 17.57 -0.98 -28.32
CA LEU A 123 18.62 -1.11 -27.32
C LEU A 123 18.61 -2.55 -26.84
N THR A 124 19.69 -3.27 -27.11
CA THR A 124 19.97 -4.55 -26.45
C THR A 124 19.87 -4.34 -24.93
N VAL A 125 19.27 -5.29 -24.21
CA VAL A 125 19.01 -5.21 -22.76
C VAL A 125 20.25 -4.76 -21.96
N ILE A 126 21.44 -5.14 -22.42
CA ILE A 126 22.74 -4.79 -21.83
C ILE A 126 23.07 -3.29 -21.98
N GLN A 127 22.78 -2.67 -23.13
CA GLN A 127 22.95 -1.24 -23.31
C GLN A 127 21.94 -0.46 -22.46
N PHE A 128 20.71 -0.96 -22.33
CA PHE A 128 19.72 -0.36 -21.45
C PHE A 128 20.16 -0.40 -19.98
N ILE A 129 20.70 -1.52 -19.50
CA ILE A 129 21.24 -1.65 -18.13
C ILE A 129 22.37 -0.66 -17.85
N LYS A 130 23.26 -0.37 -18.83
CA LYS A 130 24.34 0.61 -18.64
C LYS A 130 23.85 2.06 -18.62
N VAL A 131 22.80 2.38 -19.37
CA VAL A 131 22.23 3.73 -19.45
C VAL A 131 21.24 4.00 -18.31
N PHE A 132 20.61 2.95 -17.77
CA PHE A 132 19.59 3.02 -16.73
C PHE A 132 19.99 3.81 -15.48
N PRO A 133 21.19 3.65 -14.86
CA PRO A 133 21.57 4.40 -13.67
C PRO A 133 21.65 5.91 -13.91
N ARG A 134 22.14 6.31 -15.09
CA ARG A 134 22.25 7.73 -15.47
C ARG A 134 20.86 8.35 -15.67
N VAL A 135 19.96 7.62 -16.34
CA VAL A 135 18.59 8.11 -16.56
C VAL A 135 17.79 8.11 -15.26
N LEU A 136 17.93 7.07 -14.44
CA LEU A 136 17.34 7.01 -13.10
C LEU A 136 17.75 8.21 -12.25
N LEU A 137 19.05 8.52 -12.18
CA LEU A 137 19.55 9.66 -11.40
C LEU A 137 19.03 11.00 -11.95
N ARG A 138 18.98 11.15 -13.29
CA ARG A 138 18.41 12.33 -13.94
C ARG A 138 16.92 12.51 -13.61
N THR A 139 16.13 11.44 -13.66
CA THR A 139 14.71 11.45 -13.35
C THR A 139 14.47 11.76 -11.86
N LEU A 140 15.25 11.17 -10.97
CA LEU A 140 15.18 11.42 -9.52
C LEU A 140 15.60 12.85 -9.14
N ARG A 141 16.42 13.52 -9.95
CA ARG A 141 16.80 14.92 -9.74
C ARG A 141 15.67 15.90 -10.06
N HIS A 142 14.60 15.46 -10.73
CA HIS A 142 13.43 16.30 -10.97
C HIS A 142 12.58 16.41 -9.69
N PRO A 143 12.50 17.59 -9.05
CA PRO A 143 11.98 17.73 -7.69
C PRO A 143 10.50 17.33 -7.57
N ILE A 144 9.67 17.67 -8.56
CA ILE A 144 8.25 17.31 -8.57
C ILE A 144 8.06 15.80 -8.72
N PHE A 145 8.91 15.13 -9.52
CA PHE A 145 8.81 13.69 -9.70
C PHE A 145 9.14 12.97 -8.38
N LEU A 146 10.26 13.34 -7.77
CA LEU A 146 10.71 12.76 -6.51
C LEU A 146 9.69 12.95 -5.38
N LEU A 147 9.14 14.16 -5.23
CA LEU A 147 8.15 14.45 -4.19
C LEU A 147 6.84 13.68 -4.41
N VAL A 148 6.37 13.55 -5.65
CA VAL A 148 5.16 12.76 -5.95
C VAL A 148 5.41 11.28 -5.66
N VAL A 149 6.56 10.74 -6.07
CA VAL A 149 6.92 9.34 -5.77
C VAL A 149 7.04 9.13 -4.26
N LEU A 150 7.66 10.05 -3.52
CA LEU A 150 7.79 9.96 -2.06
C LEU A 150 6.41 9.98 -1.37
N SER A 151 5.51 10.85 -1.79
CA SER A 151 4.12 10.84 -1.32
C SER A 151 3.42 9.50 -1.59
N GLN A 152 3.58 8.98 -2.80
CA GLN A 152 3.01 7.68 -3.20
C GLN A 152 3.62 6.52 -2.40
N VAL A 153 4.92 6.58 -2.07
CA VAL A 153 5.59 5.62 -1.18
C VAL A 153 4.94 5.68 0.20
N CYS A 154 4.77 6.85 0.81
CA CYS A 154 4.12 7.00 2.12
C CYS A 154 2.69 6.42 2.12
N MET A 155 1.87 6.79 1.13
CA MET A 155 0.50 6.26 1.01
C MET A 155 0.49 4.75 0.78
N SER A 156 1.39 4.24 -0.06
CA SER A 156 1.51 2.79 -0.33
C SER A 156 1.99 2.03 0.91
N SER A 157 2.87 2.61 1.72
CA SER A 157 3.34 2.00 2.97
C SER A 157 2.19 1.83 3.95
N MET A 158 1.34 2.85 4.10
CA MET A 158 0.12 2.74 4.89
C MET A 158 -0.79 1.62 4.36
N VAL A 159 -1.06 1.59 3.05
CA VAL A 159 -1.94 0.58 2.44
C VAL A 159 -1.38 -0.84 2.62
N ALA A 160 -0.07 -1.05 2.44
CA ALA A 160 0.57 -2.35 2.63
C ALA A 160 0.49 -2.85 4.09
N GLY A 161 0.68 -1.94 5.05
CA GLY A 161 0.55 -2.25 6.48
C GLY A 161 -0.87 -2.63 6.85
N MET A 162 -1.85 -1.86 6.34
CA MET A 162 -3.28 -2.16 6.50
C MET A 162 -3.66 -3.49 5.86
N ALA A 163 -3.25 -3.75 4.63
CA ALA A 163 -3.56 -5.00 3.94
C ALA A 163 -3.05 -6.24 4.69
N THR A 164 -1.91 -6.11 5.38
CA THR A 164 -1.28 -7.23 6.10
C THR A 164 -1.88 -7.46 7.48
N PHE A 165 -2.14 -6.39 8.25
CA PHE A 165 -2.44 -6.51 9.68
C PHE A 165 -3.83 -6.01 10.09
N LEU A 166 -4.61 -5.40 9.19
CA LEU A 166 -5.98 -5.00 9.51
C LEU A 166 -6.88 -6.17 9.94
N PRO A 167 -6.83 -7.37 9.33
CA PRO A 167 -7.62 -8.51 9.82
C PRO A 167 -7.27 -8.86 11.26
N LYS A 168 -5.97 -8.98 11.56
CA LYS A 168 -5.45 -9.23 12.91
C LYS A 168 -5.84 -8.11 13.89
N PHE A 169 -5.85 -6.85 13.43
CA PHE A 169 -6.29 -5.72 14.23
C PHE A 169 -7.76 -5.87 14.63
N LEU A 170 -8.63 -6.22 13.68
CA LEU A 170 -10.06 -6.42 13.95
C LEU A 170 -10.29 -7.61 14.88
N GLU A 171 -9.59 -8.72 14.64
CA GLU A 171 -9.67 -9.92 15.50
C GLU A 171 -9.36 -9.60 16.96
N ARG A 172 -8.30 -8.82 17.21
CA ARG A 172 -7.85 -8.51 18.58
C ARG A 172 -8.65 -7.37 19.22
N GLN A 173 -8.94 -6.30 18.48
CA GLN A 173 -9.60 -5.13 19.06
C GLN A 173 -11.08 -5.36 19.34
N PHE A 174 -11.76 -6.16 18.51
CA PHE A 174 -13.21 -6.33 18.56
C PHE A 174 -13.67 -7.78 18.77
N SER A 175 -12.74 -8.71 19.00
CA SER A 175 -12.99 -10.14 19.20
C SER A 175 -13.81 -10.79 18.08
N VAL A 176 -13.59 -10.37 16.82
CA VAL A 176 -14.25 -10.98 15.65
C VAL A 176 -13.42 -12.09 15.03
N THR A 177 -14.05 -12.98 14.26
CA THR A 177 -13.33 -14.04 13.56
C THR A 177 -12.53 -13.49 12.37
N ALA A 178 -11.41 -14.12 12.06
CA ALA A 178 -10.57 -13.79 10.91
C ALA A 178 -11.37 -13.79 9.59
N SER A 179 -12.26 -14.77 9.41
CA SER A 179 -13.11 -14.85 8.22
C SER A 179 -14.07 -13.67 8.11
N TYR A 180 -14.68 -13.25 9.22
CA TYR A 180 -15.61 -12.12 9.21
C TYR A 180 -14.87 -10.79 8.97
N ALA A 181 -13.70 -10.61 9.59
CA ALA A 181 -12.83 -9.45 9.35
C ALA A 181 -12.42 -9.34 7.87
N ASN A 182 -11.94 -10.43 7.28
CA ASN A 182 -11.56 -10.47 5.87
C ASN A 182 -12.75 -10.22 4.92
N LEU A 183 -13.94 -10.74 5.26
CA LEU A 183 -15.17 -10.48 4.51
C LEU A 183 -15.52 -8.99 4.51
N LEU A 184 -15.46 -8.32 5.68
CA LEU A 184 -15.73 -6.89 5.78
C LEU A 184 -14.73 -6.06 4.96
N ILE A 185 -13.43 -6.39 5.02
CA ILE A 185 -12.40 -5.70 4.22
C ILE A 185 -12.67 -5.89 2.72
N GLY A 186 -12.96 -7.11 2.30
CA GLY A 186 -13.24 -7.45 0.90
C GLY A 186 -14.50 -6.81 0.34
N CYS A 187 -15.57 -6.71 1.14
CA CYS A 187 -16.85 -6.16 0.69
C CYS A 187 -16.97 -4.64 0.86
N LEU A 188 -16.33 -4.03 1.86
CA LEU A 188 -16.46 -2.60 2.13
C LEU A 188 -15.26 -1.81 1.61
N THR A 189 -14.05 -2.21 1.97
CA THR A 189 -12.86 -1.40 1.72
C THR A 189 -12.41 -1.47 0.26
N ILE A 190 -12.38 -2.66 -0.35
CA ILE A 190 -11.92 -2.83 -1.74
C ILE A 190 -12.85 -2.12 -2.74
N PRO A 191 -14.19 -2.31 -2.71
CA PRO A 191 -15.09 -1.62 -3.64
C PRO A 191 -15.04 -0.10 -3.46
N SER A 192 -14.96 0.37 -2.21
CA SER A 192 -14.83 1.80 -1.90
C SER A 192 -13.55 2.41 -2.49
N ALA A 193 -12.43 1.69 -2.43
CA ALA A 193 -11.18 2.10 -3.08
C ALA A 193 -11.34 2.20 -4.61
N ILE A 194 -11.98 1.22 -5.26
CA ILE A 194 -12.24 1.22 -6.71
C ILE A 194 -13.07 2.46 -7.10
N VAL A 195 -14.15 2.74 -6.37
CA VAL A 195 -14.98 3.94 -6.57
C VAL A 195 -14.12 5.19 -6.44
N GLY A 196 -13.25 5.26 -5.44
CA GLY A 196 -12.29 6.36 -5.26
C GLY A 196 -11.42 6.61 -6.49
N ILE A 197 -10.77 5.57 -7.04
CA ILE A 197 -9.91 5.68 -8.23
C ILE A 197 -10.70 6.23 -9.43
N VAL A 198 -11.90 5.68 -9.67
CA VAL A 198 -12.78 6.08 -10.78
C VAL A 198 -13.20 7.54 -10.62
N VAL A 199 -13.67 7.94 -9.44
CA VAL A 199 -14.08 9.32 -9.15
C VAL A 199 -12.90 10.28 -9.33
N GLY A 200 -11.71 9.93 -8.85
CA GLY A 200 -10.49 10.72 -9.06
C GLY A 200 -10.16 10.92 -10.54
N GLY A 201 -10.30 9.88 -11.36
CA GLY A 201 -10.11 9.96 -12.81
C GLY A 201 -11.18 10.79 -13.52
N VAL A 202 -12.45 10.62 -13.15
CA VAL A 202 -13.56 11.41 -13.68
C VAL A 202 -13.37 12.89 -13.36
N LEU A 203 -12.94 13.22 -12.14
CA LEU A 203 -12.72 14.59 -11.69
C LEU A 203 -11.62 15.28 -12.50
N VAL A 204 -10.49 14.61 -12.70
CA VAL A 204 -9.39 15.13 -13.53
C VAL A 204 -9.83 15.35 -14.98
N LYS A 205 -10.61 14.42 -15.54
CA LYS A 205 -11.07 14.48 -16.94
C LYS A 205 -12.13 15.56 -17.15
N ARG A 206 -13.17 15.59 -16.31
CA ARG A 206 -14.34 16.49 -16.47
C ARG A 206 -14.00 17.94 -16.17
N LEU A 207 -13.19 18.21 -15.14
CA LEU A 207 -12.82 19.58 -14.76
C LEU A 207 -11.59 20.10 -15.50
N HIS A 208 -11.01 19.30 -16.42
CA HIS A 208 -9.78 19.60 -17.15
C HIS A 208 -8.71 20.19 -16.21
N LEU A 209 -8.45 19.49 -15.10
CA LEU A 209 -7.57 20.00 -14.04
C LEU A 209 -6.15 20.16 -14.59
N GLY A 210 -5.56 21.35 -14.41
CA GLY A 210 -4.14 21.61 -14.65
C GLY A 210 -3.25 21.03 -13.53
N PRO A 211 -1.92 21.08 -13.64
CA PRO A 211 -0.99 20.54 -12.63
C PRO A 211 -1.22 21.12 -11.22
N VAL A 212 -1.37 22.44 -11.10
CA VAL A 212 -1.65 23.12 -9.81
C VAL A 212 -2.95 22.60 -9.20
N ARG A 213 -4.03 22.50 -10.00
CA ARG A 213 -5.33 22.01 -9.53
C ARG A 213 -5.29 20.52 -9.13
N CYS A 214 -4.51 19.70 -9.84
CA CYS A 214 -4.26 18.31 -9.42
C CYS A 214 -3.53 18.24 -8.07
N ALA A 215 -2.52 19.10 -7.85
CA ALA A 215 -1.81 19.16 -6.58
C ALA A 215 -2.71 19.63 -5.42
N ILE A 216 -3.58 20.62 -5.64
CA ILE A 216 -4.58 21.05 -4.65
C ILE A 216 -5.52 19.90 -4.29
N LEU A 217 -6.04 19.18 -5.29
CA LEU A 217 -6.90 18.03 -5.07
C LEU A 217 -6.21 16.94 -4.22
N CYS A 218 -4.94 16.65 -4.51
CA CYS A 218 -4.16 15.68 -3.74
C CYS A 218 -3.92 16.15 -2.29
N LEU A 219 -3.61 17.44 -2.09
CA LEU A 219 -3.41 18.03 -0.77
C LEU A 219 -4.70 17.96 0.07
N LEU A 220 -5.83 18.39 -0.50
CA LEU A 220 -7.13 18.35 0.18
C LEU A 220 -7.56 16.91 0.48
N GLY A 221 -7.36 16.00 -0.47
CA GLY A 221 -7.64 14.58 -0.27
C GLY A 221 -6.79 13.97 0.86
N ALA A 222 -5.48 14.27 0.90
CA ALA A 222 -4.59 13.82 1.96
C ALA A 222 -4.97 14.41 3.33
N LEU A 223 -5.34 15.69 3.37
CA LEU A 223 -5.80 16.36 4.59
C LEU A 223 -7.09 15.71 5.12
N PHE A 224 -8.07 15.49 4.26
CA PHE A 224 -9.33 14.88 4.66
C PHE A 224 -9.14 13.41 5.09
N CYS A 225 -8.27 12.67 4.42
CA CYS A 225 -7.85 11.33 4.85
C CYS A 225 -7.23 11.33 6.26
N LEU A 226 -6.41 12.33 6.58
CA LEU A 226 -5.77 12.49 7.89
C LEU A 226 -6.81 12.77 8.98
N LEU A 227 -7.73 13.71 8.71
CA LEU A 227 -8.82 14.05 9.62
C LEU A 227 -9.73 12.85 9.91
N LEU A 228 -10.06 12.07 8.89
CA LEU A 228 -10.86 10.84 9.04
C LEU A 228 -10.16 9.74 9.84
N SER A 229 -8.83 9.75 9.97
CA SER A 229 -8.15 8.79 10.86
C SER A 229 -8.20 9.16 12.33
N LEU A 230 -8.49 10.41 12.70
CA LEU A 230 -8.43 10.84 14.11
C LEU A 230 -9.46 10.12 15.00
N PRO A 231 -10.71 9.88 14.59
CA PRO A 231 -11.67 9.14 15.41
C PRO A 231 -11.24 7.68 15.68
N LEU A 232 -10.42 7.08 14.79
CA LEU A 232 -9.98 5.69 14.94
C LEU A 232 -9.17 5.44 16.23
N PHE A 233 -8.54 6.47 16.80
CA PHE A 233 -7.86 6.35 18.11
C PHE A 233 -8.82 6.08 19.27
N PHE A 234 -10.06 6.53 19.16
CA PHE A 234 -11.07 6.40 20.21
C PHE A 234 -11.98 5.18 19.98
N MET A 235 -11.95 4.60 18.79
CA MET A 235 -12.78 3.45 18.41
C MET A 235 -12.03 2.14 18.71
N GLY A 236 -12.07 1.69 19.96
CA GLY A 236 -11.56 0.38 20.35
C GLY A 236 -11.85 0.03 21.80
N CYS A 237 -11.67 -1.25 22.15
CA CYS A 237 -11.77 -1.72 23.53
C CYS A 237 -10.47 -1.55 24.31
N SER A 238 -10.60 -1.39 25.63
CA SER A 238 -9.50 -1.60 26.56
C SER A 238 -9.14 -3.09 26.64
N THR A 239 -7.93 -3.38 27.12
CA THR A 239 -7.49 -4.76 27.38
C THR A 239 -8.37 -5.38 28.45
N HIS A 240 -8.94 -6.57 28.19
CA HIS A 240 -9.72 -7.31 29.18
C HIS A 240 -8.80 -7.85 30.28
N GLN A 241 -9.36 -8.11 31.46
CA GLN A 241 -8.57 -8.66 32.56
C GLN A 241 -8.24 -10.13 32.30
N ILE A 242 -6.95 -10.45 32.30
CA ILE A 242 -6.44 -11.79 32.11
C ILE A 242 -5.84 -12.28 33.43
N ALA A 243 -6.35 -13.38 33.94
CA ALA A 243 -5.90 -13.93 35.21
C ALA A 243 -4.41 -14.33 35.14
N GLY A 244 -3.62 -13.89 36.13
CA GLY A 244 -2.17 -14.15 36.21
C GLY A 244 -1.28 -13.25 35.34
N ILE A 245 -1.86 -12.36 34.51
CA ILE A 245 -1.11 -11.44 33.63
C ILE A 245 -1.46 -9.98 33.91
N SER A 246 -2.74 -9.69 34.18
CA SER A 246 -3.21 -8.35 34.55
C SER A 246 -3.14 -8.18 36.06
N HIS A 247 -2.45 -7.13 36.55
CA HIS A 247 -2.48 -6.78 37.98
C HIS A 247 -3.90 -6.33 38.37
N PRO A 248 -4.55 -6.92 39.40
CA PRO A 248 -5.90 -6.53 39.78
C PRO A 248 -5.91 -5.11 40.38
N PRO A 249 -6.80 -4.20 39.95
CA PRO A 249 -7.31 -3.19 40.87
C PRO A 249 -8.10 -3.98 41.94
N GLY A 250 -7.71 -3.79 43.20
CA GLY A 250 -8.15 -4.62 44.33
C GLY A 250 -9.65 -4.95 44.28
N HIS A 251 -9.95 -6.23 44.56
CA HIS A 251 -11.25 -6.92 44.76
C HIS A 251 -11.31 -8.31 44.07
N LEU A 252 -10.29 -8.69 43.27
CA LEU A 252 -10.11 -10.05 42.75
C LEU A 252 -8.97 -10.79 43.49
N PRO A 253 -9.01 -12.14 43.56
CA PRO A 253 -8.05 -12.98 44.26
C PRO A 253 -6.61 -12.54 44.02
N GLY A 254 -5.86 -12.28 45.09
CA GLY A 254 -4.42 -12.03 44.98
C GLY A 254 -3.68 -13.21 44.34
N PRO A 255 -2.41 -13.03 43.93
CA PRO A 255 -1.58 -14.11 43.37
C PRO A 255 -1.52 -15.36 44.26
N GLU A 256 -1.64 -15.19 45.58
CA GLU A 256 -1.71 -16.27 46.59
C GLU A 256 -2.93 -17.20 46.40
N LEU A 257 -4.12 -16.65 46.12
CA LEU A 257 -5.34 -17.45 45.95
C LEU A 257 -5.41 -18.07 44.54
N PHE A 258 -4.79 -17.44 43.55
CA PHE A 258 -4.62 -18.00 42.21
C PHE A 258 -3.69 -19.24 42.24
N THR A 259 -2.66 -19.22 43.07
CA THR A 259 -1.76 -20.36 43.30
C THR A 259 -2.48 -21.50 44.04
N ALA A 260 -3.29 -21.17 45.06
CA ALA A 260 -4.04 -22.18 45.83
C ALA A 260 -5.10 -22.93 45.00
N CYS A 261 -5.73 -22.29 44.01
CA CYS A 261 -6.75 -22.94 43.17
C CYS A 261 -6.16 -23.76 42.01
N THR A 262 -4.89 -23.51 41.65
CA THR A 262 -4.17 -24.21 40.57
C THR A 262 -3.34 -25.40 41.05
N GLU A 263 -2.93 -25.45 42.32
CA GLU A 263 -2.19 -26.60 42.90
C GLU A 263 -2.79 -28.00 42.67
N PRO A 264 -4.12 -28.24 42.71
CA PRO A 264 -4.65 -29.59 42.49
C PRO A 264 -4.56 -30.06 41.03
N CYS A 265 -4.32 -29.15 40.09
CA CYS A 265 -4.24 -29.43 38.67
C CYS A 265 -2.81 -29.13 38.20
N PHE A 266 -1.96 -30.14 38.03
CA PHE A 266 -0.63 -30.00 37.42
C PHE A 266 -0.73 -29.52 35.96
N CYS A 267 -1.12 -28.27 35.74
CA CYS A 267 -1.44 -27.73 34.44
C CYS A 267 -0.17 -27.48 33.64
N PRO A 268 -0.08 -27.98 32.39
CA PRO A 268 1.00 -27.61 31.49
C PRO A 268 1.02 -26.09 31.27
N LEU A 269 2.18 -25.46 31.49
CA LEU A 269 2.35 -24.01 31.31
C LEU A 269 2.24 -23.58 29.83
N ASP A 270 2.51 -24.49 28.90
CA ASP A 270 2.51 -24.21 27.46
C ASP A 270 1.13 -24.37 26.79
N ASP A 271 0.16 -24.99 27.45
CA ASP A 271 -1.18 -25.21 26.89
C ASP A 271 -1.97 -23.89 26.76
N PHE A 272 -2.81 -23.81 25.73
CA PHE A 272 -3.61 -22.61 25.45
C PHE A 272 -4.99 -22.99 24.93
N ASN A 273 -6.00 -22.77 25.77
CA ASN A 273 -7.41 -22.97 25.46
C ASN A 273 -8.21 -21.97 26.31
N PRO A 274 -8.31 -20.70 25.88
CA PRO A 274 -8.86 -19.65 26.72
C PRO A 274 -10.31 -19.94 27.11
N VAL A 275 -10.67 -19.57 28.33
CA VAL A 275 -12.03 -19.63 28.87
C VAL A 275 -12.39 -18.31 29.53
N CYS A 276 -13.63 -17.88 29.37
CA CYS A 276 -14.12 -16.63 29.93
C CYS A 276 -15.09 -16.89 31.10
N ASP A 277 -14.87 -16.22 32.23
CA ASP A 277 -15.86 -16.09 33.29
C ASP A 277 -16.88 -14.99 32.91
N PRO A 278 -18.15 -15.34 32.61
CA PRO A 278 -19.14 -14.35 32.19
C PRO A 278 -19.51 -13.35 33.29
N ARG A 279 -19.32 -13.68 34.57
CA ARG A 279 -19.70 -12.82 35.70
C ARG A 279 -18.63 -11.80 36.02
N ALA A 280 -17.37 -12.25 36.12
CA ALA A 280 -16.25 -11.38 36.42
C ALA A 280 -15.65 -10.71 35.17
N HIS A 281 -15.97 -11.19 33.96
CA HIS A 281 -15.33 -10.77 32.70
C HIS A 281 -13.79 -10.94 32.75
N VAL A 282 -13.35 -12.04 33.37
CA VAL A 282 -11.94 -12.43 33.48
C VAL A 282 -11.66 -13.62 32.56
N GLU A 283 -10.62 -13.50 31.75
CA GLU A 283 -10.15 -14.55 30.86
C GLU A 283 -9.03 -15.36 31.53
N TYR A 284 -9.12 -16.69 31.46
CA TYR A 284 -8.11 -17.63 31.94
C TYR A 284 -7.48 -18.33 30.73
N LEU A 285 -6.16 -18.60 30.74
CA LEU A 285 -5.46 -19.15 29.56
C LEU A 285 -5.89 -20.59 29.24
N THR A 286 -6.30 -21.36 30.26
CA THR A 286 -6.77 -22.74 30.11
C THR A 286 -7.91 -23.04 31.08
N PRO A 287 -8.79 -24.02 30.78
CA PRO A 287 -9.77 -24.52 31.75
C PRO A 287 -9.12 -25.11 33.01
N CYS A 288 -7.89 -25.65 32.87
CA CYS A 288 -7.11 -26.18 33.98
C CYS A 288 -6.68 -25.08 34.95
N GLN A 289 -6.22 -23.93 34.44
CA GLN A 289 -5.89 -22.75 35.24
C GLN A 289 -7.12 -22.06 35.83
N ALA A 290 -8.31 -22.30 35.26
CA ALA A 290 -9.57 -21.91 35.87
C ALA A 290 -10.05 -22.93 36.95
N GLY A 291 -9.32 -24.04 37.14
CA GLY A 291 -9.63 -25.07 38.12
C GLY A 291 -10.83 -25.94 37.75
N CYS A 292 -11.19 -26.03 36.47
CA CYS A 292 -12.36 -26.78 36.01
C CYS A 292 -12.08 -28.28 35.90
N THR A 293 -12.98 -29.11 36.43
CA THR A 293 -12.87 -30.58 36.40
C THR A 293 -13.92 -31.25 35.51
N GLY A 294 -14.98 -30.53 35.12
CA GLY A 294 -16.05 -31.04 34.26
C GLY A 294 -16.11 -30.34 32.91
N ARG A 295 -16.62 -31.05 31.91
CA ARG A 295 -16.93 -30.51 30.57
C ARG A 295 -18.37 -30.85 30.22
N ALA A 296 -19.15 -29.85 29.84
CA ALA A 296 -20.51 -29.99 29.35
C ALA A 296 -20.59 -29.49 27.89
N LEU A 297 -21.23 -30.27 27.03
CA LEU A 297 -21.52 -29.86 25.65
C LEU A 297 -22.99 -29.43 25.60
N GLN A 298 -23.23 -28.16 25.27
CA GLN A 298 -24.58 -27.67 25.00
C GLN A 298 -24.76 -27.64 23.48
N GLU A 299 -25.56 -28.57 22.95
CA GLU A 299 -25.98 -28.55 21.56
C GLU A 299 -27.19 -27.63 21.40
N ALA A 300 -26.97 -26.42 20.88
CA ALA A 300 -28.04 -25.58 20.37
C ALA A 300 -28.17 -25.80 18.85
N LEU A 301 -29.39 -25.64 18.32
CA LEU A 301 -29.83 -25.94 16.94
C LEU A 301 -28.91 -25.38 15.82
N ASP A 302 -28.02 -24.43 16.12
CA ASP A 302 -27.09 -23.82 15.14
C ASP A 302 -25.62 -23.69 15.63
N LYS A 303 -25.34 -23.88 16.93
CA LYS A 303 -24.00 -23.76 17.54
C LYS A 303 -23.80 -24.76 18.67
N SER A 304 -22.82 -25.66 18.53
CA SER A 304 -22.32 -26.48 19.64
C SER A 304 -21.37 -25.64 20.50
N GLN A 305 -21.79 -25.24 21.70
CA GLN A 305 -20.93 -24.51 22.64
C GLN A 305 -20.42 -25.46 23.72
N VAL A 306 -19.12 -25.37 24.01
CA VAL A 306 -18.47 -26.14 25.06
C VAL A 306 -18.42 -25.28 26.32
N PHE A 307 -18.96 -25.81 27.41
CA PHE A 307 -18.88 -25.22 28.75
C PHE A 307 -17.99 -26.08 29.63
N TYR A 308 -17.22 -25.44 30.49
CA TYR A 308 -16.47 -26.12 31.55
C TYR A 308 -17.16 -25.87 32.89
N THR A 309 -17.27 -26.92 33.70
CA THR A 309 -18.01 -26.92 34.97
C THR A 309 -17.11 -27.29 36.13
N ASN A 310 -17.57 -27.00 37.35
CA ASN A 310 -16.87 -27.29 38.59
C ASN A 310 -15.47 -26.65 38.63
N CYS A 311 -15.44 -25.34 38.42
CA CYS A 311 -14.25 -24.50 38.34
C CYS A 311 -13.98 -23.82 39.69
N SER A 312 -12.85 -24.14 40.32
CA SER A 312 -12.50 -23.64 41.67
C SER A 312 -11.97 -22.19 41.68
N CYS A 313 -11.31 -21.74 40.61
CA CYS A 313 -10.73 -20.39 40.53
C CYS A 313 -11.75 -19.32 40.10
N VAL A 314 -12.96 -19.73 39.68
CA VAL A 314 -14.00 -18.86 39.12
C VAL A 314 -14.91 -18.35 40.24
N VAL A 315 -15.19 -17.04 40.26
CA VAL A 315 -15.99 -16.43 41.32
C VAL A 315 -17.43 -16.96 41.29
N GLY A 316 -17.80 -17.74 42.30
CA GLY A 316 -19.11 -18.36 42.42
C GLY A 316 -19.28 -19.72 41.72
N GLY A 317 -18.19 -20.35 41.25
CA GLY A 317 -18.16 -21.75 40.80
C GLY A 317 -19.06 -22.10 39.61
N GLY A 318 -19.50 -21.08 38.87
CA GLY A 318 -20.40 -21.24 37.72
C GLY A 318 -19.72 -21.86 36.50
N PRO A 319 -20.51 -22.34 35.51
CA PRO A 319 -19.96 -22.81 34.24
C PRO A 319 -19.30 -21.66 33.48
N VAL A 320 -18.12 -21.93 32.89
CA VAL A 320 -17.40 -20.97 32.02
C VAL A 320 -17.47 -21.41 30.57
N LEU A 321 -17.49 -20.43 29.66
CA LEU A 321 -17.58 -20.67 28.22
C LEU A 321 -16.19 -20.89 27.62
N ALA A 322 -16.07 -21.86 26.71
CA ALA A 322 -14.86 -22.04 25.90
C ALA A 322 -14.70 -20.90 24.88
N GLY A 323 -13.51 -20.31 24.82
CA GLY A 323 -13.19 -19.16 23.99
C GLY A 323 -12.86 -17.92 24.83
N SER A 324 -12.29 -16.93 24.15
CA SER A 324 -12.00 -15.62 24.75
C SER A 324 -13.28 -14.86 25.10
N CYS A 325 -13.17 -13.90 26.02
CA CYS A 325 -14.32 -13.09 26.43
C CYS A 325 -14.89 -12.28 25.25
N GLU A 326 -16.23 -12.22 25.16
CA GLU A 326 -16.90 -11.37 24.19
C GLU A 326 -16.55 -9.90 24.46
N SER A 327 -16.34 -9.15 23.38
CA SER A 327 -15.99 -7.74 23.45
C SER A 327 -17.24 -6.89 23.64
N SER A 328 -17.28 -6.05 24.68
CA SER A 328 -18.37 -5.07 24.87
C SER A 328 -18.46 -4.02 23.73
N CYS A 329 -17.45 -3.97 22.86
CA CYS A 329 -17.32 -2.97 21.80
C CYS A 329 -17.43 -3.57 20.39
N SER A 330 -17.96 -4.79 20.22
CA SER A 330 -18.22 -5.37 18.89
C SER A 330 -19.15 -4.51 18.01
N HIS A 331 -20.01 -3.68 18.61
CA HIS A 331 -20.85 -2.73 17.87
C HIS A 331 -20.05 -1.63 17.13
N LEU A 332 -18.80 -1.37 17.55
CA LEU A 332 -17.91 -0.37 16.93
C LEU A 332 -17.20 -0.89 15.67
N VAL A 333 -17.27 -2.19 15.38
CA VAL A 333 -16.63 -2.80 14.20
C VAL A 333 -17.14 -2.19 12.90
N LEU A 334 -18.46 -2.13 12.71
CA LEU A 334 -19.08 -1.59 11.50
C LEU A 334 -18.76 -0.12 11.28
N PRO A 335 -18.95 0.80 12.25
CA PRO A 335 -18.59 2.20 12.05
C PRO A 335 -17.07 2.38 11.84
N PHE A 336 -16.21 1.58 12.48
CA PHE A 336 -14.78 1.58 12.21
C PHE A 336 -14.47 1.21 10.76
N MET A 337 -15.10 0.14 10.25
CA MET A 337 -14.92 -0.30 8.87
C MET A 337 -15.46 0.68 7.84
N LEU A 338 -16.57 1.37 8.13
CA LEU A 338 -17.09 2.44 7.28
C LEU A 338 -16.10 3.62 7.22
N LEU A 339 -15.51 4.00 8.35
CA LEU A 339 -14.54 5.09 8.42
C LEU A 339 -13.23 4.74 7.68
N VAL A 340 -12.73 3.51 7.87
CA VAL A 340 -11.57 2.99 7.12
C VAL A 340 -11.86 2.93 5.62
N SER A 341 -13.06 2.49 5.23
CA SER A 341 -13.44 2.41 3.81
C SER A 341 -13.59 3.79 3.17
N LEU A 342 -14.18 4.76 3.88
CA LEU A 342 -14.23 6.15 3.43
C LEU A 342 -12.82 6.72 3.27
N GLY A 343 -11.93 6.49 4.25
CA GLY A 343 -10.52 6.86 4.15
C GLY A 343 -9.82 6.21 2.95
N ALA A 344 -10.10 4.94 2.66
CA ALA A 344 -9.56 4.23 1.51
C ALA A 344 -10.04 4.82 0.17
N SER A 345 -11.32 5.21 0.08
CA SER A 345 -11.85 5.86 -1.13
C SER A 345 -11.17 7.20 -1.42
N LEU A 346 -10.93 8.01 -0.39
CA LEU A 346 -10.31 9.32 -0.52
C LEU A 346 -8.82 9.21 -0.84
N ALA A 347 -8.12 8.27 -0.20
CA ALA A 347 -6.73 7.96 -0.53
C ALA A 347 -6.63 7.55 -2.01
N SER A 348 -7.53 6.68 -2.45
CA SER A 348 -7.60 6.19 -3.83
C SER A 348 -7.99 7.28 -4.84
N LEU A 349 -8.82 8.24 -4.44
CA LEU A 349 -9.20 9.40 -5.25
C LEU A 349 -7.97 10.25 -5.62
N THR A 350 -6.99 10.36 -4.71
CA THR A 350 -5.74 11.10 -4.98
C THR A 350 -4.74 10.35 -5.86
N HIS A 351 -4.93 9.04 -6.07
CA HIS A 351 -3.99 8.22 -6.84
C HIS A 351 -3.90 8.67 -8.31
N THR A 352 -5.05 8.82 -8.99
CA THR A 352 -5.11 9.25 -10.39
C THR A 352 -4.53 10.64 -10.64
N PRO A 353 -4.90 11.71 -9.90
CA PRO A 353 -4.29 13.03 -10.08
C PRO A 353 -2.78 13.02 -9.77
N SER A 354 -2.32 12.25 -8.77
CA SER A 354 -0.89 12.09 -8.49
C SER A 354 -0.14 11.46 -9.66
N PHE A 355 -0.69 10.39 -10.24
CA PHE A 355 -0.12 9.74 -11.42
C PHE A 355 -0.08 10.70 -12.63
N MET A 356 -1.11 11.53 -12.80
CA MET A 356 -1.15 12.54 -13.86
C MET A 356 -0.10 13.66 -13.67
N LEU A 357 0.28 14.00 -12.44
CA LEU A 357 1.38 14.95 -12.18
C LEU A 357 2.72 14.40 -12.72
N ILE A 358 2.98 13.11 -12.54
CA ILE A 358 4.18 12.44 -13.10
C ILE A 358 4.15 12.49 -14.63
N LEU A 359 3.04 12.06 -15.25
CA LEU A 359 2.93 12.01 -16.71
C LEU A 359 3.00 13.39 -17.38
N ARG A 360 2.68 14.46 -16.67
CA ARG A 360 2.77 15.84 -17.18
C ARG A 360 4.12 16.50 -16.86
N GLY A 361 4.78 16.10 -15.77
CA GLY A 361 6.10 16.63 -15.39
C GLY A 361 7.26 16.03 -16.17
N VAL A 362 7.07 14.89 -16.83
CA VAL A 362 8.13 14.17 -17.56
C VAL A 362 7.94 14.31 -19.08
N LYS A 363 9.06 14.45 -19.81
CA LYS A 363 9.10 14.50 -21.28
C LYS A 363 8.44 13.26 -21.89
N LYS A 364 7.82 13.39 -23.07
CA LYS A 364 7.10 12.29 -23.77
C LYS A 364 7.92 10.99 -23.88
N GLU A 365 9.22 11.12 -24.12
CA GLU A 365 10.15 10.00 -24.33
C GLU A 365 10.43 9.20 -23.04
N ASP A 366 10.37 9.85 -21.88
CA ASP A 366 10.77 9.25 -20.60
C ASP A 366 9.59 8.75 -19.76
N LYS A 367 8.35 8.87 -20.27
CA LYS A 367 7.12 8.56 -19.48
C LYS A 367 7.04 7.11 -19.04
N THR A 368 7.28 6.17 -19.95
CA THR A 368 7.22 4.73 -19.66
C THR A 368 8.28 4.32 -18.65
N LEU A 369 9.49 4.88 -18.80
CA LEU A 369 10.60 4.68 -17.87
C LEU A 369 10.29 5.26 -16.48
N ALA A 370 9.77 6.49 -16.41
CA ALA A 370 9.41 7.14 -15.15
C ALA A 370 8.33 6.36 -14.38
N VAL A 371 7.33 5.82 -15.09
CA VAL A 371 6.31 4.94 -14.49
C VAL A 371 6.94 3.64 -13.98
N GLY A 372 7.86 3.03 -14.73
CA GLY A 372 8.61 1.85 -14.27
C GLY A 372 9.42 2.12 -13.00
N ILE A 373 10.15 3.23 -12.95
CA ILE A 373 10.91 3.68 -11.78
C ILE A 373 9.98 3.91 -10.58
N GLN A 374 8.85 4.58 -10.78
CA GLN A 374 7.84 4.79 -9.74
C GLN A 374 7.41 3.45 -9.12
N PHE A 375 6.96 2.48 -9.93
CA PHE A 375 6.51 1.19 -9.41
C PHE A 375 7.62 0.41 -8.71
N MET A 376 8.84 0.44 -9.24
CA MET A 376 10.00 -0.17 -8.59
C MET A 376 10.23 0.42 -7.20
N LEU A 377 10.24 1.74 -7.08
CA LEU A 377 10.45 2.43 -5.79
C LEU A 377 9.30 2.16 -4.82
N LEU A 378 8.04 2.12 -5.29
CA LEU A 378 6.90 1.74 -4.46
C LEU A 378 7.07 0.32 -3.90
N ARG A 379 7.55 -0.64 -4.70
CA ARG A 379 7.75 -2.01 -4.22
C ARG A 379 8.87 -2.11 -3.20
N VAL A 380 10.02 -1.50 -3.48
CA VAL A 380 11.21 -1.59 -2.63
C VAL A 380 11.07 -0.77 -1.34
N LEU A 381 10.54 0.45 -1.42
CA LEU A 381 10.50 1.38 -0.29
C LEU A 381 9.18 1.33 0.51
N ALA A 382 8.10 0.79 -0.05
CA ALA A 382 6.82 0.71 0.65
C ALA A 382 6.40 -0.73 0.96
N TRP A 383 6.19 -1.56 -0.06
CA TRP A 383 5.58 -2.88 0.11
C TRP A 383 6.47 -3.88 0.85
N MET A 384 7.79 -3.84 0.66
CA MET A 384 8.73 -4.70 1.37
C MET A 384 8.92 -4.30 2.86
N PRO A 385 9.23 -3.03 3.20
CA PRO A 385 9.49 -2.66 4.59
C PRO A 385 8.21 -2.47 5.42
N SER A 386 7.07 -2.13 4.81
CA SER A 386 5.86 -1.79 5.58
C SER A 386 5.35 -2.93 6.47
N PRO A 387 5.24 -4.20 6.01
CA PRO A 387 4.88 -5.31 6.88
C PRO A 387 5.87 -5.51 8.04
N VAL A 388 7.16 -5.27 7.83
CA VAL A 388 8.18 -5.37 8.88
C VAL A 388 8.00 -4.27 9.92
N ILE A 389 7.79 -3.02 9.49
CA ILE A 389 7.58 -1.88 10.37
C ILE A 389 6.30 -2.06 11.20
N HIS A 390 5.19 -2.40 10.56
CA HIS A 390 3.92 -2.61 11.27
C HIS A 390 4.00 -3.85 12.17
N GLY A 391 4.57 -4.96 11.69
CA GLY A 391 4.74 -6.18 12.49
C GLY A 391 5.58 -5.94 13.74
N SER A 392 6.73 -5.27 13.59
CA SER A 392 7.57 -4.90 14.74
C SER A 392 6.85 -3.97 15.72
N ALA A 393 6.13 -2.97 15.22
CA ALA A 393 5.36 -2.07 16.09
C ALA A 393 4.26 -2.81 16.87
N ILE A 394 3.61 -3.80 16.25
CA ILE A 394 2.61 -4.67 16.89
C ILE A 394 3.27 -5.57 17.94
N ASP A 395 4.43 -6.15 17.64
CA ASP A 395 5.13 -7.03 18.57
C ASP A 395 5.60 -6.30 19.83
N THR A 396 5.88 -4.99 19.76
CA THR A 396 6.19 -4.18 20.95
C THR A 396 5.04 -4.06 21.93
N THR A 397 3.80 -4.35 21.50
CA THR A 397 2.61 -4.28 22.36
C THR A 397 2.23 -5.64 22.95
N CYS A 398 3.06 -6.66 22.72
CA CYS A 398 2.83 -7.99 23.27
C CYS A 398 3.03 -8.02 24.79
N VAL A 399 2.02 -8.50 25.50
CA VAL A 399 2.06 -8.70 26.96
C VAL A 399 2.46 -10.14 27.30
N HIS A 400 2.04 -11.12 26.50
CA HIS A 400 2.31 -12.53 26.76
C HIS A 400 2.71 -13.32 25.51
N TRP A 401 3.96 -13.79 25.51
CA TRP A 401 4.54 -14.58 24.43
C TRP A 401 4.31 -16.08 24.66
N ALA A 402 3.90 -16.81 23.62
CA ALA A 402 4.03 -18.26 23.63
C ALA A 402 5.51 -18.64 23.56
N GLN A 403 5.89 -19.70 24.28
CA GLN A 403 7.20 -20.32 24.13
C GLN A 403 7.05 -21.60 23.31
N SER A 404 8.03 -21.86 22.46
CA SER A 404 8.19 -23.14 21.77
C SER A 404 9.66 -23.50 21.81
N CYS A 405 9.99 -24.65 22.42
CA CYS A 405 11.37 -25.11 22.62
C CYS A 405 12.27 -24.05 23.29
N GLY A 406 11.75 -23.33 24.30
CA GLY A 406 12.49 -22.28 25.02
C GLY A 406 12.74 -20.99 24.23
N ARG A 407 12.21 -20.85 23.02
CA ARG A 407 12.27 -19.61 22.21
C ARG A 407 10.91 -18.93 22.14
N ARG A 408 10.93 -17.61 21.99
CA ARG A 408 9.70 -16.81 21.77
C ARG A 408 9.09 -17.21 20.43
N ALA A 409 7.82 -17.59 20.48
CA ALA A 409 7.01 -17.94 19.31
C ALA A 409 5.96 -16.85 19.08
N VAL A 410 4.69 -17.22 18.94
CA VAL A 410 3.60 -16.28 18.65
C VAL A 410 3.19 -15.52 19.92
N CYS A 411 3.00 -14.21 19.81
CA CYS A 411 2.39 -13.44 20.88
C CYS A 411 0.88 -13.74 21.00
N ARG A 412 0.46 -14.19 22.20
CA ARG A 412 -0.92 -14.62 22.51
C ARG A 412 -1.81 -13.43 22.90
N TYR A 413 -1.31 -12.55 23.76
CA TYR A 413 -2.03 -11.37 24.25
C TYR A 413 -1.27 -10.07 24.00
N TYR A 414 -2.01 -9.06 23.58
CA TYR A 414 -1.50 -7.72 23.31
C TYR A 414 -2.21 -6.72 24.22
N ASP A 415 -1.52 -5.67 24.60
CA ASP A 415 -2.15 -4.49 25.20
C ASP A 415 -2.95 -3.78 24.09
N HIS A 416 -4.28 -3.79 24.20
CA HIS A 416 -5.18 -3.27 23.17
C HIS A 416 -5.06 -1.75 22.99
N ASP A 417 -4.74 -1.00 24.05
CA ASP A 417 -4.62 0.45 23.97
C ASP A 417 -3.31 0.85 23.30
N LEU A 418 -2.21 0.21 23.69
CA LEU A 418 -0.92 0.41 23.02
C LEU A 418 -0.96 -0.08 21.57
N PHE A 419 -1.59 -1.23 21.32
CA PHE A 419 -1.77 -1.80 19.99
C PHE A 419 -2.53 -0.84 19.06
N ARG A 420 -3.67 -0.30 19.52
CA ARG A 420 -4.44 0.72 18.79
C ARG A 420 -3.62 1.98 18.52
N ASN A 421 -2.96 2.52 19.55
CA ASN A 421 -2.19 3.75 19.41
C ASN A 421 -1.00 3.60 18.44
N ARG A 422 -0.29 2.47 18.47
CA ARG A 422 0.82 2.19 17.55
C ARG A 422 0.33 1.96 16.12
N PHE A 423 -0.73 1.16 15.96
CA PHE A 423 -1.25 0.82 14.64
C PHE A 423 -1.86 2.04 13.92
N VAL A 424 -2.74 2.78 14.60
CA VAL A 424 -3.34 4.01 14.04
C VAL A 424 -2.31 5.14 13.95
N GLY A 425 -1.38 5.22 14.90
CA GLY A 425 -0.27 6.17 14.89
C GLY A 425 0.63 6.04 13.65
N LEU A 426 0.99 4.81 13.26
CA LEU A 426 1.74 4.57 12.02
C LEU A 426 0.97 5.02 10.77
N GLN A 427 -0.35 4.82 10.73
CA GLN A 427 -1.17 5.33 9.62
C GLN A 427 -1.11 6.86 9.53
N VAL A 428 -1.27 7.54 10.67
CA VAL A 428 -1.20 9.01 10.75
C VAL A 428 0.19 9.52 10.34
N PHE A 429 1.26 8.85 10.78
CA PHE A 429 2.63 9.18 10.40
C PHE A 429 2.82 9.17 8.86
N PHE A 430 2.45 8.08 8.19
CA PHE A 430 2.55 7.99 6.74
C PHE A 430 1.66 8.99 6.00
N LYS A 431 0.41 9.20 6.46
CA LYS A 431 -0.49 10.22 5.89
C LYS A 431 0.07 11.63 6.04
N THR A 432 0.70 11.94 7.16
CA THR A 432 1.34 13.24 7.42
C THR A 432 2.54 13.46 6.50
N GLY A 433 3.37 12.43 6.30
CA GLY A 433 4.46 12.48 5.33
C GLY A 433 3.97 12.75 3.90
N SER A 434 2.86 12.11 3.50
CA SER A 434 2.22 12.37 2.22
C SER A 434 1.68 13.80 2.09
N LEU A 435 1.02 14.31 3.14
CA LEU A 435 0.49 15.67 3.19
C LEU A 435 1.61 16.71 3.03
N ALA A 436 2.73 16.54 3.75
CA ALA A 436 3.90 17.40 3.64
C ALA A 436 4.48 17.41 2.21
N CYS A 437 4.58 16.25 1.58
CA CYS A 437 5.04 16.15 0.19
C CYS A 437 4.10 16.90 -0.78
N PHE A 438 2.79 16.73 -0.67
CA PHE A 438 1.84 17.46 -1.51
C PHE A 438 1.84 18.97 -1.26
N ALA A 439 2.06 19.41 -0.01
CA ALA A 439 2.20 20.82 0.31
C ALA A 439 3.44 21.43 -0.37
N LEU A 440 4.58 20.73 -0.33
CA LEU A 440 5.80 21.13 -1.03
C LEU A 440 5.61 21.16 -2.55
N ILE A 441 4.94 20.15 -3.13
CA ILE A 441 4.63 20.12 -4.57
C ILE A 441 3.80 21.35 -4.96
N LEU A 442 2.76 21.68 -4.17
CA LEU A 442 1.92 22.84 -4.44
C LEU A 442 2.72 24.16 -4.33
N ALA A 443 3.61 24.27 -3.35
CA ALA A 443 4.48 25.44 -3.20
C ALA A 443 5.39 25.63 -4.42
N ILE A 444 6.05 24.56 -4.88
CA ILE A 444 6.93 24.59 -6.07
C ILE A 444 6.13 24.94 -7.33
N LEU A 445 4.97 24.31 -7.54
CA LEU A 445 4.14 24.59 -8.72
C LEU A 445 3.63 26.04 -8.75
N ARG A 446 3.28 26.61 -7.58
CA ARG A 446 2.88 28.02 -7.49
C ARG A 446 4.03 28.99 -7.74
N GLN A 447 5.24 28.64 -7.32
CA GLN A 447 6.43 29.44 -7.61
C GLN A 447 6.71 29.48 -9.12
N GLN A 448 6.66 28.32 -9.78
CA GLN A 448 6.83 28.23 -11.23
C GLN A 448 5.78 29.05 -12.00
N ASP A 449 4.51 28.96 -11.60
CA ASP A 449 3.42 29.74 -12.22
C ASP A 449 3.61 31.25 -12.04
N LYS A 450 4.14 31.68 -10.89
CA LYS A 450 4.46 33.08 -10.61
C LYS A 450 5.66 33.58 -11.44
N ASP A 451 6.68 32.75 -11.61
CA ASP A 451 7.87 33.08 -12.41
C ASP A 451 7.49 33.21 -13.89
N GLU A 452 6.64 32.32 -14.41
CA GLU A 452 6.08 32.41 -15.77
C GLU A 452 5.21 33.67 -15.94
N GLY A 453 4.33 33.97 -14.98
CA GLY A 453 3.53 35.21 -15.00
C GLY A 453 4.37 36.49 -14.95
N THR A 454 5.49 36.48 -14.23
CA THR A 454 6.42 37.61 -14.14
C THR A 454 7.20 37.81 -15.45
N GLN A 455 7.64 36.73 -16.11
CA GLN A 455 8.29 36.83 -17.43
C GLN A 455 7.34 37.33 -18.53
N VAL A 456 6.05 36.99 -18.48
CA VAL A 456 5.04 37.49 -19.43
C VAL A 456 4.71 38.97 -19.19
N THR A 457 4.92 39.49 -17.97
CA THR A 457 4.67 40.90 -17.61
C THR A 457 5.88 41.81 -17.88
N VAL A 458 7.04 41.26 -18.24
CA VAL A 458 8.18 42.02 -18.78
C VAL A 458 8.19 41.89 -20.31
N PRO A 459 7.40 42.69 -21.06
CA PRO A 459 7.57 42.72 -22.50
C PRO A 459 8.90 43.40 -22.81
N THR A 460 9.73 42.69 -23.58
CA THR A 460 10.59 43.15 -24.68
C THR A 460 10.64 44.66 -24.96
N SER A 461 11.01 45.50 -23.99
CA SER A 461 11.23 46.93 -24.18
C SER A 461 12.67 47.26 -24.59
N GLY A 462 13.58 46.27 -24.52
CA GLY A 462 14.99 46.46 -24.87
C GLY A 462 15.37 46.10 -26.31
N LEU A 463 14.65 45.19 -26.98
CA LEU A 463 15.10 44.67 -28.29
C LEU A 463 14.43 45.32 -29.51
N GLN A 464 13.28 45.98 -29.33
CA GLN A 464 12.60 46.68 -30.43
C GLN A 464 13.11 48.12 -30.64
N GLN A 465 13.81 48.70 -29.64
CA GLN A 465 14.38 50.06 -29.74
C GLN A 465 15.73 50.10 -30.48
N GLN A 466 16.47 48.98 -30.56
CA GLN A 466 17.76 48.91 -31.26
C GLN A 466 17.66 48.60 -32.76
N LEU A 467 16.52 48.06 -33.24
CA LEU A 467 16.30 47.78 -34.67
C LEU A 467 15.64 48.93 -35.44
N LEU A 468 15.27 50.03 -34.77
CA LEU A 468 14.67 51.23 -35.39
C LEU A 468 15.64 52.42 -35.53
N THR A 469 16.91 52.28 -35.15
CA THR A 469 17.93 53.34 -35.23
C THR A 469 19.07 53.07 -36.24
N SER A 470 18.97 52.03 -37.08
CA SER A 470 19.91 51.79 -38.18
C SER A 470 19.18 51.65 -39.52
N GLY A 471 18.66 52.78 -40.02
CA GLY A 471 18.26 52.96 -41.41
C GLY A 471 19.34 53.74 -42.19
N PRO A 472 19.48 53.52 -43.51
CA PRO A 472 20.72 53.73 -44.24
C PRO A 472 21.01 55.21 -44.58
N GLU A 473 22.29 55.52 -44.53
CA GLU A 473 22.97 56.70 -45.07
C GLU A 473 22.51 56.99 -46.52
N LYS A 474 21.97 58.19 -46.78
CA LYS A 474 21.82 58.74 -48.13
C LYS A 474 22.93 59.76 -48.38
N LYS A 475 23.77 59.48 -49.37
CA LYS A 475 24.74 60.42 -49.95
C LYS A 475 24.06 61.67 -50.53
N PRO A 476 24.74 62.82 -50.54
CA PRO A 476 24.27 64.03 -51.22
C PRO A 476 24.58 63.95 -52.72
N GLU A 477 23.66 64.41 -53.56
CA GLU A 477 23.93 64.69 -54.97
C GLU A 477 23.59 66.16 -55.25
N GLU A 478 24.41 66.72 -56.13
CA GLU A 478 24.82 68.10 -56.25
C GLU A 478 24.03 68.83 -57.37
N SER A 479 24.12 70.16 -57.39
CA SER A 479 23.52 71.11 -58.35
C SER A 479 23.69 70.71 -59.83
N ARG A 480 22.90 71.14 -60.83
CA ARG A 480 22.51 72.51 -61.23
C ARG A 480 21.62 72.42 -62.48
N VAL A 481 20.91 73.52 -62.78
CA VAL A 481 20.60 74.13 -64.10
C VAL A 481 20.81 73.28 -65.35
#